data_AF-A0A840KE29-F1
#
_entry.id   AF-A0A840KE29-F1
#
_cell.length_a   1.000
_cell.length_b   1.000
_cell.length_c   1.000
_cell.angle_alpha   90.00
_cell.angle_beta   90.00
_cell.angle_gamma   90.00
#
_symmetry.space_group_name_H-M   'P 1'
#
loop_
_entity.id
_entity.type
_entity.pdbx_description
1 polymer ?
#
loop_
_entity_poly.entity_id
_entity_poly.type
_entity_poly.pdbx_seq_one_letter_code
_entity_poly.pdbx_strand_id
1 'polypeptide(L)'
;MINFRLRDFVDDNIQDFNPDNPQDVIKAEKLLKAESRLNNNFSINEIEAFLDHVKNQKENFDRILKLPVIKSIYTDSYPENIKQKPNLKGIPENEIEAFREVFTPYLKEFISVSVRHNKWQDLIWFQQFYPSFFSADSLDFYKNLIHDKNYIIIDGISKYKNLFSFRDSYPFSIDKKYYYLQSLIDDFEFDEEILMINNAVAANQMTSIDNKIVLGEILSALCAFTSSNNTTRDVLRNNQSTAENWKSQKSGFFSGIAYRIAMFFSKNQNEGLILFLSSLILGVYALSFVYVFSFGMTAFLFYILANVLVIYLARRNFRYYFSSFDFKNKTDLIGKVSATLLITMVVGWPLILLVGWGSLYIYESLSAGKFPTHIILPAAILAGKFLFNKKN
;
A
#
# COMPACT_ATOMS: atom_id res chain seq x y z
N MET A 1 8.13 2.47 36.55
CA MET A 1 6.95 1.89 35.88
C MET A 1 6.39 0.82 36.79
N ILE A 2 5.08 0.83 37.09
CA ILE A 2 4.46 -0.18 37.93
C ILE A 2 4.14 -1.39 37.05
N ASN A 3 4.62 -2.59 37.41
CA ASN A 3 4.30 -3.82 36.68
C ASN A 3 2.92 -4.37 37.09
N PHE A 4 1.85 -4.08 36.34
CA PHE A 4 0.49 -4.50 36.69
C PHE A 4 0.28 -6.02 36.64
N ARG A 5 1.18 -6.79 36.00
CA ARG A 5 1.16 -8.26 36.07
C ARG A 5 1.43 -8.79 37.47
N LEU A 6 2.13 -8.03 38.30
CA LEU A 6 2.33 -8.36 39.71
C LEU A 6 1.00 -8.41 40.46
N ARG A 7 0.02 -7.59 40.07
CA ARG A 7 -1.31 -7.61 40.67
C ARG A 7 -2.07 -8.88 40.33
N ASP A 8 -2.11 -9.26 39.04
CA ASP A 8 -2.72 -10.53 38.61
C ASP A 8 -2.10 -11.72 39.35
N PHE A 9 -0.77 -11.77 39.47
CA PHE A 9 -0.09 -12.83 40.20
C PHE A 9 -0.45 -12.87 41.70
N VAL A 10 -0.58 -11.71 42.35
CA VAL A 10 -1.01 -11.63 43.75
C VAL A 10 -2.46 -12.12 43.90
N ASP A 11 -3.36 -11.66 43.04
CA ASP A 11 -4.78 -12.02 43.09
C ASP A 11 -5.00 -13.53 42.81
N ASP A 12 -4.18 -14.14 41.96
CA ASP A 12 -4.24 -15.58 41.66
C ASP A 12 -3.75 -16.47 42.82
N ASN A 13 -2.92 -15.94 43.72
CA ASN A 13 -2.24 -16.72 44.77
C ASN A 13 -2.65 -16.34 46.20
N ILE A 14 -3.22 -15.16 46.39
CA ILE A 14 -3.68 -14.66 47.70
C ILE A 14 -5.19 -14.40 47.60
N GLN A 15 -5.96 -15.32 48.17
CA GLN A 15 -7.40 -15.18 48.25
C GLN A 15 -7.79 -13.91 49.04
N ASP A 16 -8.66 -13.08 48.45
CA ASP A 16 -9.17 -11.85 49.03
C ASP A 16 -8.07 -10.86 49.50
N PHE A 17 -7.01 -10.69 48.70
CA PHE A 17 -5.93 -9.75 48.98
C PHE A 17 -6.47 -8.34 49.31
N ASN A 18 -6.21 -7.88 50.55
CA ASN A 18 -6.58 -6.55 51.00
C ASN A 18 -5.34 -5.67 51.15
N PRO A 19 -5.14 -4.63 50.32
CA PRO A 19 -4.00 -3.73 50.41
C PRO A 19 -3.95 -2.90 51.71
N ASP A 20 -5.11 -2.71 52.37
CA ASP A 20 -5.18 -2.02 53.67
C ASP A 20 -4.77 -2.94 54.84
N ASN A 21 -4.61 -4.25 54.61
CA ASN A 21 -4.17 -5.21 55.61
C ASN A 21 -2.64 -5.43 55.54
N PRO A 22 -1.85 -4.97 56.54
CA PRO A 22 -0.40 -5.10 56.52
C PRO A 22 0.10 -6.54 56.39
N GLN A 23 -0.66 -7.51 56.92
CA GLN A 23 -0.30 -8.93 56.82
C GLN A 23 -0.39 -9.47 55.40
N ASP A 24 -1.39 -9.03 54.63
CA ASP A 24 -1.56 -9.49 53.26
C ASP A 24 -0.52 -8.85 52.34
N VAL A 25 -0.15 -7.58 52.60
CA VAL A 25 0.97 -6.94 51.91
C VAL A 25 2.31 -7.64 52.20
N ILE A 26 2.56 -8.07 53.44
CA ILE A 26 3.75 -8.87 53.80
C ILE A 26 3.73 -10.24 53.10
N LYS A 27 2.57 -10.89 53.00
CA LYS A 27 2.42 -12.16 52.26
C LYS A 27 2.71 -11.96 50.78
N ALA A 28 2.13 -10.92 50.16
CA ALA A 28 2.39 -10.57 48.76
C ALA A 28 3.87 -10.31 48.51
N GLU A 29 4.54 -9.56 49.39
CA GLU A 29 5.98 -9.32 49.29
C GLU A 29 6.80 -10.62 49.32
N LYS A 30 6.50 -11.52 50.27
CA LYS A 30 7.19 -12.82 50.37
C LYS A 30 6.95 -13.68 49.14
N LEU A 31 5.71 -13.73 48.66
CA LEU A 31 5.30 -14.49 47.47
C LEU A 31 6.04 -13.98 46.22
N LEU A 32 6.00 -12.66 45.98
CA LEU A 32 6.64 -12.03 44.83
C LEU A 32 8.17 -12.18 44.86
N LYS A 33 8.80 -12.02 46.03
CA LYS A 33 10.26 -12.24 46.17
C LYS A 33 10.65 -13.70 45.99
N ALA A 34 9.79 -14.65 46.38
CA ALA A 34 10.01 -16.07 46.11
C ALA A 34 9.91 -16.36 44.60
N GLU A 35 8.88 -15.83 43.93
CA GLU A 35 8.68 -15.97 42.48
C GLU A 35 9.86 -15.38 41.68
N SER A 36 10.33 -14.20 42.08
CA SER A 36 11.52 -13.56 41.51
C SER A 36 12.75 -14.46 41.60
N ARG A 37 12.97 -15.16 42.72
CA ARG A 37 14.11 -16.07 42.91
C ARG A 37 14.00 -17.38 42.14
N LEU A 38 12.78 -17.91 41.99
CA LEU A 38 12.55 -19.23 41.42
C LEU A 38 12.44 -19.19 39.89
N ASN A 39 11.69 -18.22 39.37
CA ASN A 39 11.32 -18.17 37.96
C ASN A 39 11.88 -16.94 37.23
N ASN A 40 12.49 -15.98 37.94
CA ASN A 40 13.00 -14.72 37.37
C ASN A 40 11.94 -13.93 36.56
N ASN A 41 10.65 -14.19 36.78
CA ASN A 41 9.56 -13.54 36.05
C ASN A 41 9.42 -12.04 36.38
N PHE A 42 9.88 -11.64 37.57
CA PHE A 42 9.82 -10.26 38.07
C PHE A 42 11.15 -9.87 38.72
N SER A 43 11.55 -8.61 38.55
CA SER A 43 12.72 -8.05 39.23
C SER A 43 12.37 -7.52 40.62
N ILE A 44 13.35 -7.51 41.54
CA ILE A 44 13.17 -6.96 42.90
C ILE A 44 12.73 -5.49 42.85
N ASN A 45 13.28 -4.71 41.93
CA ASN A 45 12.94 -3.29 41.76
C ASN A 45 11.47 -3.10 41.35
N GLU A 46 10.94 -3.95 40.46
CA GLU A 46 9.51 -3.91 40.08
C GLU A 46 8.60 -4.28 41.25
N ILE A 47 9.00 -5.27 42.05
CA ILE A 47 8.26 -5.71 43.23
C ILE A 47 8.21 -4.59 44.27
N GLU A 48 9.34 -3.95 44.55
CA GLU A 48 9.40 -2.83 45.50
C GLU A 48 8.57 -1.65 45.01
N ALA A 49 8.66 -1.27 43.73
CA ALA A 49 7.84 -0.22 43.16
C ALA A 49 6.34 -0.53 43.20
N PHE A 50 5.95 -1.79 42.96
CA PHE A 50 4.56 -2.22 43.06
C PHE A 50 4.04 -2.20 44.51
N LEU A 51 4.81 -2.73 45.46
CA LEU A 51 4.42 -2.72 46.87
C LEU A 51 4.36 -1.31 47.44
N ASP A 52 5.26 -0.42 47.02
CA ASP A 52 5.24 0.99 47.40
C ASP A 52 4.00 1.69 46.84
N HIS A 53 3.65 1.42 45.58
CA HIS A 53 2.41 1.88 44.96
C HIS A 53 1.17 1.39 45.74
N VAL A 54 1.09 0.09 46.05
CA VAL A 54 -0.03 -0.50 46.79
C VAL A 54 -0.16 0.05 48.21
N LYS A 55 0.96 0.35 48.89
CA LYS A 55 0.97 0.88 50.26
C LYS A 55 0.65 2.39 50.31
N ASN A 56 1.13 3.16 49.35
CA ASN A 56 1.13 4.61 49.42
C ASN A 56 0.02 5.27 48.60
N GLN A 57 -0.51 4.60 47.57
CA GLN A 57 -1.61 5.15 46.78
C GLN A 57 -2.95 4.56 47.24
N LYS A 58 -3.88 5.45 47.65
CA LYS A 58 -5.27 5.10 47.98
C LYS A 58 -6.12 4.78 46.75
N GLU A 59 -5.58 4.98 45.55
CA GLU A 59 -6.31 4.83 44.31
C GLU A 59 -6.32 3.36 43.91
N ASN A 60 -7.48 2.73 44.12
CA ASN A 60 -7.71 1.36 43.70
C ASN A 60 -8.27 1.35 42.27
N PHE A 61 -7.44 0.94 41.30
CA PHE A 61 -7.82 0.80 39.89
C PHE A 61 -8.43 -0.56 39.51
N ASP A 62 -8.81 -1.40 40.49
CA ASP A 62 -9.30 -2.77 40.25
C ASP A 62 -10.42 -2.84 39.20
N ARG A 63 -11.30 -1.82 39.14
CA ARG A 63 -12.40 -1.76 38.17
C ARG A 63 -11.90 -1.56 36.74
N ILE A 64 -10.89 -0.71 36.57
CA ILE A 64 -10.27 -0.39 35.28
C ILE A 64 -9.37 -1.54 34.82
N LEU A 65 -8.55 -2.11 35.72
CA LEU A 65 -7.64 -3.21 35.41
C LEU A 65 -8.38 -4.47 34.94
N LYS A 66 -9.62 -4.68 35.40
CA LYS A 66 -10.49 -5.78 34.96
C LYS A 66 -11.08 -5.59 33.56
N LEU A 67 -10.96 -4.42 32.95
CA LEU A 67 -11.42 -4.21 31.57
C LEU A 67 -10.60 -5.10 30.62
N PRO A 68 -11.22 -5.91 29.75
CA PRO A 68 -10.51 -6.89 28.92
C PRO A 68 -9.37 -6.30 28.08
N VAL A 69 -9.56 -5.10 27.52
CA VAL A 69 -8.54 -4.43 26.69
C VAL A 69 -7.41 -3.86 27.54
N ILE A 70 -7.71 -3.26 28.68
CA ILE A 70 -6.66 -2.79 29.61
C ILE A 70 -5.82 -3.96 30.09
N LYS A 71 -6.47 -5.06 30.49
CA LYS A 71 -5.80 -6.32 30.84
C LYS A 71 -4.90 -6.81 29.72
N SER A 72 -5.40 -6.85 28.50
CA SER A 72 -4.61 -7.31 27.35
C SER A 72 -3.36 -6.50 27.09
N ILE A 73 -3.44 -5.19 27.29
CA ILE A 73 -2.33 -4.26 27.02
C ILE A 73 -1.22 -4.46 28.06
N TYR A 74 -1.53 -4.55 29.36
CA TYR A 74 -0.47 -4.72 30.36
C TYR A 74 0.05 -6.17 30.47
N THR A 75 -0.69 -7.16 29.96
CA THR A 75 -0.27 -8.57 29.92
C THR A 75 0.41 -8.99 28.61
N ASP A 76 0.52 -8.09 27.63
CA ASP A 76 0.96 -8.38 26.24
C ASP A 76 0.19 -9.53 25.56
N SER A 77 -1.06 -9.77 25.97
CA SER A 77 -1.92 -10.81 25.40
C SER A 77 -3.07 -10.14 24.64
N TYR A 78 -2.84 -9.68 23.41
CA TYR A 78 -3.82 -8.95 22.59
C TYR A 78 -4.97 -9.85 22.09
N PRO A 79 -6.21 -9.74 22.61
CA PRO A 79 -7.31 -10.63 22.25
C PRO A 79 -8.03 -10.16 20.98
N GLU A 80 -8.85 -11.03 20.39
CA GLU A 80 -9.82 -10.65 19.34
C GLU A 80 -10.92 -9.67 19.81
N ASN A 81 -11.03 -9.46 21.13
CA ASN A 81 -12.13 -8.78 21.81
C ASN A 81 -11.98 -7.25 21.93
N ILE A 82 -10.93 -6.62 21.37
CA ILE A 82 -10.77 -5.15 21.34
C ILE A 82 -11.95 -4.44 20.65
N LYS A 83 -12.74 -5.19 19.88
CA LYS A 83 -13.98 -4.78 19.19
C LYS A 83 -15.13 -4.32 20.11
N GLN A 84 -15.07 -4.58 21.41
CA GLN A 84 -16.19 -4.31 22.32
C GLN A 84 -16.01 -2.97 23.05
N LYS A 85 -17.05 -2.14 23.04
CA LYS A 85 -17.08 -0.89 23.81
C LYS A 85 -17.00 -1.22 25.31
N PRO A 86 -16.12 -0.57 26.10
CA PRO A 86 -16.04 -0.84 27.53
C PRO A 86 -17.31 -0.40 28.25
N ASN A 87 -17.70 -1.20 29.25
CA ASN A 87 -18.73 -0.78 30.21
C ASN A 87 -18.06 0.04 31.32
N LEU A 88 -18.07 1.36 31.17
CA LEU A 88 -17.51 2.30 32.16
C LEU A 88 -18.52 2.68 33.26
N LYS A 89 -19.71 2.05 33.31
CA LYS A 89 -20.70 2.36 34.36
C LYS A 89 -20.11 2.07 35.74
N GLY A 90 -20.08 3.11 36.58
CA GLY A 90 -19.58 3.00 37.95
C GLY A 90 -18.07 3.19 38.10
N ILE A 91 -17.36 3.61 37.04
CA ILE A 91 -15.97 4.09 37.12
C ILE A 91 -16.02 5.63 37.11
N PRO A 92 -15.67 6.31 38.21
CA PRO A 92 -15.60 7.77 38.27
C PRO A 92 -14.56 8.34 37.29
N GLU A 93 -14.84 9.51 36.71
CA GLU A 93 -13.93 10.16 35.74
C GLU A 93 -12.55 10.43 36.35
N ASN A 94 -12.49 10.90 37.60
CA ASN A 94 -11.24 11.16 38.31
C ASN A 94 -10.38 9.89 38.50
N GLU A 95 -11.00 8.70 38.59
CA GLU A 95 -10.27 7.42 38.63
C GLU A 95 -9.62 7.13 37.27
N ILE A 96 -10.33 7.41 36.17
CA ILE A 96 -9.81 7.28 34.80
C ILE A 96 -8.66 8.27 34.57
N GLU A 97 -8.81 9.51 35.04
CA GLU A 97 -7.81 10.56 34.90
C GLU A 97 -6.50 10.27 35.65
N ALA A 98 -6.58 9.67 36.84
CA ALA A 98 -5.40 9.23 37.57
C ALA A 98 -4.76 7.98 36.92
N PHE A 99 -5.60 7.05 36.45
CA PHE A 99 -5.15 5.82 35.82
C PHE A 99 -4.39 6.07 34.51
N ARG A 100 -4.86 6.98 33.64
CA ARG A 100 -4.21 7.25 32.33
C ARG A 100 -2.74 7.65 32.47
N GLU A 101 -2.37 8.41 33.49
CA GLU A 101 -0.98 8.81 33.71
C GLU A 101 -0.11 7.60 34.07
N VAL A 102 -0.59 6.75 34.98
CA VAL A 102 0.13 5.54 35.39
C VAL A 102 0.19 4.50 34.25
N PHE A 103 -0.84 4.45 33.41
CA PHE A 103 -0.95 3.50 32.31
C PHE A 103 -0.20 3.93 31.04
N THR A 104 0.20 5.19 30.94
CA THR A 104 0.91 5.79 29.78
C THR A 104 2.03 4.91 29.22
N PRO A 105 2.95 4.33 30.03
CA PRO A 105 4.04 3.51 29.49
C PRO A 105 3.56 2.25 28.76
N TYR A 106 2.51 1.59 29.28
CA TYR A 106 1.92 0.42 28.64
C TYR A 106 1.23 0.78 27.33
N LEU A 107 0.49 1.89 27.35
CA LEU A 107 -0.19 2.38 26.16
C LEU A 107 0.81 2.74 25.05
N LYS A 108 1.92 3.40 25.38
CA LYS A 108 3.01 3.70 24.44
C LYS A 108 3.61 2.42 23.84
N GLU A 109 3.85 1.39 24.65
CA GLU A 109 4.37 0.11 24.14
C GLU A 109 3.35 -0.56 23.21
N PHE A 110 2.07 -0.63 23.58
CA PHE A 110 1.01 -1.14 22.72
C PHE A 110 0.93 -0.40 21.38
N ILE A 111 1.02 0.93 21.40
CA ILE A 111 1.03 1.76 20.19
C ILE A 111 2.26 1.43 19.33
N SER A 112 3.44 1.40 19.94
CA SER A 112 4.71 1.09 19.26
C SER A 112 4.67 -0.28 18.58
N VAL A 113 4.23 -1.32 19.30
CA VAL A 113 4.07 -2.67 18.76
C VAL A 113 3.05 -2.71 17.63
N SER A 114 1.92 -2.03 17.79
CA SER A 114 0.86 -2.00 16.79
C SER A 114 1.31 -1.29 15.50
N VAL A 115 1.98 -0.15 15.62
CA VAL A 115 2.55 0.60 14.49
C VAL A 115 3.65 -0.21 13.77
N ARG A 116 4.52 -0.88 14.53
CA ARG A 116 5.61 -1.71 13.96
C ARG A 116 5.09 -2.88 13.14
N HIS A 117 4.01 -3.52 13.60
CA HIS A 117 3.43 -4.70 12.96
C HIS A 117 2.22 -4.39 12.06
N ASN A 118 1.98 -3.12 11.74
CA ASN A 118 0.86 -2.66 10.91
C ASN A 118 -0.52 -3.14 11.43
N LYS A 119 -0.69 -3.20 12.75
CA LYS A 119 -1.94 -3.58 13.42
C LYS A 119 -2.90 -2.39 13.54
N TRP A 120 -3.16 -1.72 12.42
CA TRP A 120 -3.98 -0.51 12.36
C TRP A 120 -5.39 -0.70 12.91
N GLN A 121 -5.96 -1.91 12.74
CA GLN A 121 -7.29 -2.22 13.23
C GLN A 121 -7.40 -2.16 14.76
N ASP A 122 -6.36 -2.58 15.47
CA ASP A 122 -6.35 -2.61 16.93
C ASP A 122 -6.30 -1.18 17.48
N LEU A 123 -5.50 -0.32 16.84
CA LEU A 123 -5.45 1.11 17.12
C LEU A 123 -6.78 1.81 16.80
N ILE A 124 -7.43 1.46 15.68
CA ILE A 124 -8.76 1.99 15.32
C ILE A 124 -9.77 1.68 16.42
N TRP A 125 -9.84 0.43 16.87
CA TRP A 125 -10.78 0.05 17.93
C TRP A 125 -10.45 0.73 19.26
N PHE A 126 -9.17 0.85 19.59
CA PHE A 126 -8.75 1.56 20.79
C PHE A 126 -9.16 3.03 20.74
N GLN A 127 -8.89 3.74 19.64
CA GLN A 127 -9.28 5.14 19.43
C GLN A 127 -10.80 5.34 19.52
N GLN A 128 -11.59 4.40 18.99
CA GLN A 128 -13.05 4.51 18.97
C GLN A 128 -13.71 4.19 20.33
N PHE A 129 -13.17 3.24 21.08
CA PHE A 129 -13.84 2.70 22.27
C PHE A 129 -13.17 3.07 23.58
N TYR A 130 -11.87 3.38 23.56
CA TYR A 130 -11.04 3.65 24.73
C TYR A 130 -10.33 5.03 24.69
N PRO A 131 -10.87 6.09 24.05
CA PRO A 131 -10.14 7.36 23.92
C PRO A 131 -9.84 8.04 25.26
N SER A 132 -10.66 7.81 26.29
CA SER A 132 -10.47 8.37 27.64
C SER A 132 -9.21 7.87 28.36
N PHE A 133 -8.58 6.80 27.87
CA PHE A 133 -7.37 6.23 28.45
C PHE A 133 -6.08 6.82 27.87
N PHE A 134 -6.16 7.69 26.86
CA PHE A 134 -5.01 8.47 26.43
C PHE A 134 -4.72 9.58 27.45
N SER A 135 -3.51 9.56 28.01
CA SER A 135 -2.88 10.77 28.56
C SER A 135 -2.41 11.68 27.43
N ALA A 136 -2.17 12.96 27.74
CA ALA A 136 -1.59 13.90 26.78
C ALA A 136 -0.25 13.37 26.21
N ASP A 137 0.61 12.82 27.07
CA ASP A 137 1.91 12.26 26.68
C ASP A 137 1.78 11.02 25.77
N SER A 138 0.82 10.13 26.04
CA SER A 138 0.57 8.97 25.17
C SER A 138 -0.04 9.38 23.81
N LEU A 139 -0.90 10.40 23.80
CA LEU A 139 -1.52 10.92 22.59
C LEU A 139 -0.49 11.61 21.69
N ASP A 140 0.36 12.46 22.26
CA ASP A 140 1.44 13.13 21.51
C ASP A 140 2.43 12.11 20.95
N PHE A 141 2.82 11.10 21.75
CA PHE A 141 3.64 9.99 21.25
C PHE A 141 2.98 9.25 20.09
N TYR A 142 1.68 9.00 20.20
CA TYR A 142 0.91 8.34 19.15
C TYR A 142 0.91 9.15 17.86
N LYS A 143 0.59 10.45 17.93
CA LYS A 143 0.58 11.37 16.80
C LYS A 143 1.95 11.42 16.12
N ASN A 144 3.02 11.60 16.89
CA ASN A 144 4.39 11.65 16.37
C ASN A 144 4.76 10.40 15.55
N LEU A 145 4.39 9.20 16.02
CA LEU A 145 4.64 7.97 15.27
C LEU A 145 3.90 7.93 13.92
N ILE A 146 2.70 8.52 13.85
CA ILE A 146 1.92 8.59 12.62
C ILE A 146 2.49 9.66 11.67
N HIS A 147 2.87 10.83 12.19
CA HIS A 147 3.59 11.86 11.43
C HIS A 147 4.86 11.29 10.79
N ASP A 148 5.69 10.57 11.56
CA ASP A 148 6.90 9.91 11.06
C ASP A 148 6.60 8.96 9.90
N LYS A 149 5.51 8.19 10.00
CA LYS A 149 5.07 7.26 8.95
C LYS A 149 4.59 8.01 7.70
N ASN A 150 3.87 9.12 7.85
CA ASN A 150 3.46 9.98 6.74
C ASN A 150 4.68 10.59 6.04
N TYR A 151 5.67 11.08 6.78
CA TYR A 151 6.92 11.58 6.22
C TYR A 151 7.71 10.50 5.46
N ILE A 152 7.76 9.27 5.99
CA ILE A 152 8.34 8.13 5.26
C ILE A 152 7.65 7.91 3.92
N ILE A 153 6.32 8.08 3.83
CA ILE A 153 5.59 7.95 2.57
C ILE A 153 5.95 9.06 1.59
N ILE A 154 5.95 10.32 2.06
CA ILE A 154 6.29 11.49 1.24
C ILE A 154 7.71 11.37 0.67
N ASP A 155 8.67 11.02 1.54
CA ASP A 155 10.06 10.80 1.16
C ASP A 155 10.20 9.58 0.24
N GLY A 156 9.49 8.50 0.55
CA GLY A 156 9.45 7.27 -0.23
C GLY A 156 9.07 7.52 -1.68
N ILE A 157 7.95 8.21 -1.89
CA ILE A 157 7.44 8.59 -3.21
C ILE A 157 8.48 9.42 -3.99
N SER A 158 9.16 10.34 -3.31
CA SER A 158 10.06 11.30 -3.94
C SER A 158 11.46 10.74 -4.25
N LYS A 159 11.96 9.84 -3.40
CA LYS A 159 13.36 9.37 -3.43
C LYS A 159 13.53 7.99 -4.09
N TYR A 160 12.52 7.11 -4.02
CA TYR A 160 12.64 5.76 -4.58
C TYR A 160 12.44 5.76 -6.10
N LYS A 161 13.47 5.27 -6.82
CA LYS A 161 13.37 5.04 -8.27
C LYS A 161 12.39 3.92 -8.62
N ASN A 162 12.29 2.90 -7.75
CA ASN A 162 11.38 1.77 -7.89
C ASN A 162 10.39 1.75 -6.71
N LEU A 163 9.15 2.15 -6.99
CA LEU A 163 8.10 2.25 -5.97
C LEU A 163 7.56 0.88 -5.54
N PHE A 164 7.77 -0.19 -6.32
CA PHE A 164 7.41 -1.54 -5.85
C PHE A 164 8.23 -1.96 -4.64
N SER A 165 9.55 -1.74 -4.68
CA SER A 165 10.41 -2.03 -3.52
C SER A 165 10.04 -1.18 -2.31
N PHE A 166 9.67 0.08 -2.53
CA PHE A 166 9.13 0.95 -1.47
C PHE A 166 7.85 0.37 -0.87
N ARG A 167 6.86 0.00 -1.69
CA ARG A 167 5.61 -0.63 -1.24
C ARG A 167 5.87 -1.88 -0.41
N ASP A 168 6.78 -2.76 -0.85
CA ASP A 168 7.08 -4.01 -0.15
C ASP A 168 7.78 -3.76 1.20
N SER A 169 8.58 -2.69 1.28
CA SER A 169 9.29 -2.30 2.51
C SER A 169 8.40 -1.52 3.49
N TYR A 170 7.41 -0.79 2.95
CA TYR A 170 6.50 0.09 3.69
C TYR A 170 5.04 -0.19 3.29
N PRO A 171 4.49 -1.37 3.62
CA PRO A 171 3.17 -1.81 3.15
C PRO A 171 2.02 -0.94 3.64
N PHE A 172 2.21 -0.21 4.76
CA PHE A 172 1.22 0.72 5.27
C PHE A 172 0.93 1.89 4.32
N SER A 173 1.84 2.22 3.41
CA SER A 173 1.65 3.27 2.39
C SER A 173 0.45 3.02 1.45
N ILE A 174 -0.01 1.77 1.36
CA ILE A 174 -1.16 1.37 0.54
C ILE A 174 -2.31 0.79 1.38
N ASP A 175 -2.22 0.85 2.71
CA ASP A 175 -3.24 0.30 3.60
C ASP A 175 -4.33 1.33 3.90
N LYS A 176 -5.56 1.02 3.51
CA LYS A 176 -6.74 1.87 3.78
C LYS A 176 -6.97 2.10 5.27
N LYS A 177 -6.68 1.12 6.12
CA LYS A 177 -6.88 1.24 7.57
C LYS A 177 -5.94 2.24 8.19
N TYR A 178 -4.72 2.36 7.66
CA TYR A 178 -3.75 3.35 8.12
C TYR A 178 -4.27 4.78 7.91
N TYR A 179 -4.84 5.08 6.74
CA TYR A 179 -5.40 6.39 6.44
C TYR A 179 -6.73 6.64 7.15
N TYR A 180 -7.59 5.63 7.28
CA TYR A 180 -8.82 5.76 8.06
C TYR A 180 -8.55 6.05 9.54
N LEU A 181 -7.52 5.41 10.11
CA LEU A 181 -7.11 5.63 11.50
C LEU A 181 -6.76 7.09 11.78
N GLN A 182 -6.05 7.75 10.86
CA GLN A 182 -5.70 9.18 10.98
C GLN A 182 -6.95 10.06 11.08
N SER A 183 -8.06 9.69 10.46
CA SER A 183 -9.32 10.44 10.54
C SER A 183 -10.01 10.34 11.90
N LEU A 184 -9.55 9.46 12.78
CA LEU A 184 -10.11 9.28 14.12
C LEU A 184 -9.31 10.03 15.19
N ILE A 185 -8.16 10.61 14.83
CA ILE A 185 -7.23 11.27 15.74
C ILE A 185 -7.32 12.76 15.49
N ASP A 186 -8.12 13.45 16.31
CA ASP A 186 -8.38 14.89 16.30
C ASP A 186 -8.80 15.48 14.93
N ASP A 187 -9.67 16.50 14.99
CA ASP A 187 -10.05 17.18 13.76
C ASP A 187 -8.85 17.94 13.18
N PHE A 188 -8.60 17.78 11.88
CA PHE A 188 -7.57 18.48 11.08
C PHE A 188 -6.10 18.11 11.34
N GLU A 189 -5.77 17.26 12.31
CA GLU A 189 -4.37 16.95 12.68
C GLU A 189 -3.52 16.52 11.48
N PHE A 190 -4.04 15.60 10.66
CA PHE A 190 -3.30 15.02 9.54
C PHE A 190 -3.65 15.61 8.17
N ASP A 191 -4.52 16.62 8.11
CA ASP A 191 -5.03 17.17 6.85
C ASP A 191 -3.92 17.69 5.93
N GLU A 192 -2.95 18.42 6.48
CA GLU A 192 -1.81 18.95 5.74
C GLU A 192 -0.92 17.83 5.19
N GLU A 193 -0.62 16.82 6.00
CA GLU A 193 0.23 15.71 5.57
C GLU A 193 -0.44 14.84 4.51
N ILE A 194 -1.74 14.62 4.62
CA ILE A 194 -2.54 13.94 3.59
C ILE A 194 -2.47 14.70 2.26
N LEU A 195 -2.55 16.03 2.30
CA LEU A 195 -2.32 16.87 1.12
C LEU A 195 -0.87 16.77 0.62
N MET A 196 0.13 16.74 1.51
CA MET A 196 1.53 16.57 1.12
C MET A 196 1.79 15.24 0.42
N ILE A 197 1.23 14.12 0.92
CA ILE A 197 1.32 12.82 0.25
C ILE A 197 0.66 12.92 -1.14
N ASN A 198 -0.54 13.49 -1.22
CA ASN A 198 -1.23 13.68 -2.49
C ASN A 198 -0.40 14.52 -3.49
N ASN A 199 0.23 15.58 -3.02
CA ASN A 199 1.10 16.45 -3.83
C ASN A 199 2.38 15.73 -4.27
N ALA A 200 2.97 14.91 -3.40
CA ALA A 200 4.11 14.05 -3.74
C ALA A 200 3.75 13.07 -4.86
N VAL A 201 2.56 12.47 -4.81
CA VAL A 201 2.05 11.62 -5.90
C VAL A 201 1.88 12.43 -7.19
N ALA A 202 1.25 13.61 -7.11
CA ALA A 202 1.02 14.47 -8.28
C ALA A 202 2.34 14.93 -8.94
N ALA A 203 3.36 15.25 -8.15
CA ALA A 203 4.69 15.61 -8.65
C ALA A 203 5.38 14.44 -9.38
N ASN A 204 5.13 13.21 -8.95
CA ASN A 204 5.71 11.99 -9.51
C ASN A 204 4.80 11.31 -10.55
N GLN A 205 3.75 11.97 -11.04
CA GLN A 205 2.81 11.39 -11.99
C GLN A 205 3.44 11.00 -13.34
N MET A 206 4.51 11.69 -13.76
CA MET A 206 5.25 11.44 -15.00
C MET A 206 6.32 10.35 -14.81
N THR A 207 5.87 9.16 -14.42
CA THR A 207 6.73 8.00 -14.09
C THR A 207 6.35 6.76 -14.90
N SER A 208 7.10 5.66 -14.73
CA SER A 208 6.82 4.38 -15.39
C SER A 208 5.44 3.83 -15.00
N ILE A 209 4.82 2.99 -15.84
CA ILE A 209 3.55 2.33 -15.48
C ILE A 209 3.66 1.59 -14.15
N ASP A 210 4.79 0.92 -13.95
CA ASP A 210 5.03 0.14 -12.75
C ASP A 210 4.95 1.02 -11.49
N ASN A 211 5.69 2.13 -11.47
CA ASN A 211 5.62 3.09 -10.36
C ASN A 211 4.22 3.70 -10.25
N LYS A 212 3.55 3.93 -11.37
CA LYS A 212 2.24 4.56 -11.43
C LYS A 212 1.12 3.69 -10.85
N ILE A 213 1.22 2.38 -11.00
CA ILE A 213 0.33 1.42 -10.33
C ILE A 213 0.44 1.61 -8.82
N VAL A 214 1.68 1.65 -8.28
CA VAL A 214 1.91 1.86 -6.84
C VAL A 214 1.40 3.23 -6.38
N LEU A 215 1.66 4.31 -7.13
CA LEU A 215 1.09 5.63 -6.84
C LEU A 215 -0.45 5.61 -6.82
N GLY A 216 -1.07 4.84 -7.73
CA GLY A 216 -2.52 4.62 -7.75
C GLY A 216 -3.02 3.83 -6.54
N GLU A 217 -2.26 2.85 -6.04
CA GLU A 217 -2.56 2.14 -4.80
C GLU A 217 -2.50 3.07 -3.59
N ILE A 218 -1.48 3.93 -3.49
CA ILE A 218 -1.34 4.94 -2.43
C ILE A 218 -2.52 5.93 -2.48
N LEU A 219 -2.86 6.48 -3.66
CA LEU A 219 -4.01 7.37 -3.80
C LEU A 219 -5.34 6.69 -3.44
N SER A 220 -5.53 5.43 -3.86
CA SER A 220 -6.74 4.66 -3.53
C SER A 220 -6.84 4.40 -2.02
N ALA A 221 -5.70 4.27 -1.33
CA ALA A 221 -5.65 4.14 0.12
C ALA A 221 -5.93 5.46 0.84
N LEU A 222 -5.35 6.58 0.37
CA LEU A 222 -5.59 7.94 0.85
C LEU A 222 -7.07 8.31 0.84
N CYS A 223 -7.86 7.84 -0.14
CA CYS A 223 -9.31 8.09 -0.18
C CYS A 223 -10.08 7.51 1.00
N ALA A 224 -9.47 6.66 1.85
CA ALA A 224 -10.08 6.21 3.11
C ALA A 224 -10.00 7.26 4.23
N PHE A 225 -9.16 8.29 4.08
CA PHE A 225 -9.10 9.42 4.99
C PHE A 225 -10.37 10.29 4.87
N THR A 226 -11.08 10.44 5.97
CA THR A 226 -12.23 11.33 6.11
C THR A 226 -11.77 12.68 6.64
N SER A 227 -11.47 13.59 5.74
CA SER A 227 -11.07 14.95 6.08
C SER A 227 -12.23 15.80 6.64
N SER A 228 -11.97 16.53 7.72
CA SER A 228 -12.84 17.61 8.21
C SER A 228 -12.69 18.89 7.35
N ASN A 229 -11.57 19.07 6.64
CA ASN A 229 -11.33 20.16 5.68
C ASN A 229 -11.96 19.88 4.31
N ASN A 230 -12.85 20.77 3.85
CA ASN A 230 -13.52 20.64 2.55
C ASN A 230 -12.52 20.59 1.38
N THR A 231 -11.44 21.36 1.42
CA THR A 231 -10.43 21.40 0.34
C THR A 231 -9.75 20.04 0.17
N THR A 232 -9.24 19.47 1.27
CA THR A 232 -8.63 18.13 1.26
C THR A 232 -9.63 17.07 0.81
N ARG A 233 -10.88 17.15 1.29
CA ARG A 233 -11.94 16.22 0.93
C ARG A 233 -12.24 16.24 -0.57
N ASP A 234 -12.34 17.42 -1.16
CA ASP A 234 -12.58 17.58 -2.60
C ASP A 234 -11.41 17.09 -3.44
N VAL A 235 -10.17 17.36 -3.01
CA VAL A 235 -8.95 16.84 -3.67
C VAL A 235 -8.95 15.31 -3.68
N LEU A 236 -9.19 14.66 -2.53
CA LEU A 236 -9.23 13.21 -2.43
C LEU A 236 -10.35 12.61 -3.29
N ARG A 237 -11.54 13.23 -3.29
CA ARG A 237 -12.68 12.79 -4.10
C ARG A 237 -12.40 12.90 -5.60
N ASN A 238 -11.83 14.00 -6.04
CA ASN A 238 -11.50 14.22 -7.46
C ASN A 238 -10.42 13.23 -7.95
N ASN A 239 -9.50 12.83 -7.07
CA ASN A 239 -8.41 11.92 -7.41
C ASN A 239 -8.80 10.44 -7.37
N GLN A 240 -9.98 10.08 -6.86
CA GLN A 240 -10.43 8.69 -6.79
C GLN A 240 -10.49 8.01 -8.16
N SER A 241 -11.01 8.71 -9.18
CA SER A 241 -11.08 8.18 -10.55
C SER A 241 -9.67 7.98 -11.15
N THR A 242 -8.76 8.91 -10.87
CA THR A 242 -7.35 8.85 -11.28
C THR A 242 -6.64 7.66 -10.63
N ALA A 243 -6.85 7.44 -9.33
CA ALA A 243 -6.29 6.33 -8.58
C ALA A 243 -6.69 4.97 -9.18
N GLU A 244 -7.98 4.74 -9.40
CA GLU A 244 -8.48 3.49 -9.98
C GLU A 244 -8.00 3.29 -11.43
N ASN A 245 -7.92 4.37 -12.21
CA ASN A 245 -7.37 4.33 -13.56
C ASN A 245 -5.88 3.97 -13.58
N TRP A 246 -5.11 4.36 -12.57
CA TRP A 246 -3.67 4.08 -12.51
C TRP A 246 -3.40 2.69 -11.94
N LYS A 247 -4.14 2.29 -10.91
CA LYS A 247 -4.07 0.97 -10.29
C LYS A 247 -4.44 -0.17 -11.25
N SER A 248 -5.39 0.09 -12.17
CA SER A 248 -5.85 -0.90 -13.17
C SER A 248 -4.93 -1.04 -14.39
N GLN A 249 -3.81 -0.30 -14.45
CA GLN A 249 -2.87 -0.39 -15.57
C GLN A 249 -2.15 -1.73 -15.59
N LYS A 250 -1.88 -2.26 -16.79
CA LYS A 250 -1.17 -3.52 -16.98
C LYS A 250 0.34 -3.27 -17.06
N SER A 251 1.06 -3.68 -16.01
CA SER A 251 2.52 -3.76 -16.00
C SER A 251 3.03 -4.90 -16.89
N GLY A 252 4.28 -4.80 -17.35
CA GLY A 252 4.93 -5.84 -18.16
C GLY A 252 6.02 -5.30 -19.09
N PHE A 253 6.84 -6.22 -19.61
CA PHE A 253 8.00 -5.89 -20.45
C PHE A 253 7.65 -4.97 -21.65
N PHE A 254 6.59 -5.32 -22.39
CA PHE A 254 6.13 -4.52 -23.54
C PHE A 254 5.59 -3.15 -23.12
N SER A 255 4.96 -3.05 -21.95
CA SER A 255 4.53 -1.76 -21.38
C SER A 255 5.74 -0.87 -21.05
N GLY A 256 6.80 -1.45 -20.48
CA GLY A 256 8.05 -0.73 -20.21
C GLY A 256 8.74 -0.19 -21.47
N ILE A 257 8.75 -0.97 -22.57
CA ILE A 257 9.26 -0.50 -23.87
C ILE A 257 8.40 0.65 -24.41
N ALA A 258 7.08 0.49 -24.40
CA ALA A 258 6.16 1.51 -24.88
C ALA A 258 6.28 2.83 -24.11
N TYR A 259 6.46 2.77 -22.78
CA TYR A 259 6.75 3.94 -21.96
C TYR A 259 8.00 4.69 -22.41
N ARG A 260 9.12 3.96 -22.57
CA ARG A 260 10.41 4.58 -22.95
C ARG A 260 10.34 5.25 -24.31
N ILE A 261 9.68 4.62 -25.28
CA ILE A 261 9.45 5.20 -26.61
C ILE A 261 8.62 6.47 -26.50
N ALA A 262 7.47 6.43 -25.82
CA ALA A 262 6.61 7.60 -25.70
C ALA A 262 7.28 8.76 -24.95
N MET A 263 7.99 8.47 -23.86
CA MET A 263 8.73 9.48 -23.10
C MET A 263 9.88 10.10 -23.89
N PHE A 264 10.58 9.32 -24.73
CA PHE A 264 11.62 9.85 -25.61
C PHE A 264 11.05 10.94 -26.52
N PHE A 265 9.91 10.68 -27.17
CA PHE A 265 9.25 11.64 -28.05
C PHE A 265 8.58 12.80 -27.31
N SER A 266 8.16 12.61 -26.06
CA SER A 266 7.51 13.66 -25.25
C SER A 266 8.52 14.58 -24.54
N LYS A 267 9.72 14.10 -24.19
CA LYS A 267 10.75 14.92 -23.50
C LYS A 267 11.78 15.57 -24.42
N ASN A 268 12.10 14.97 -25.58
CA ASN A 268 13.08 15.54 -26.49
C ASN A 268 12.45 16.63 -27.37
N GLN A 269 12.59 17.89 -27.00
CA GLN A 269 12.02 19.03 -27.73
C GLN A 269 12.82 19.46 -28.99
N ASN A 270 13.81 18.67 -29.45
CA ASN A 270 14.49 18.98 -30.69
C ASN A 270 13.60 18.60 -31.88
N GLU A 271 12.94 19.61 -32.44
CA GLU A 271 11.97 19.44 -33.53
C GLU A 271 12.59 18.76 -34.76
N GLY A 272 13.83 19.11 -35.11
CA GLY A 272 14.55 18.52 -36.24
C GLY A 272 14.83 17.03 -36.05
N LEU A 273 15.21 16.62 -34.83
CA LEU A 273 15.42 15.21 -34.49
C LEU A 273 14.10 14.43 -34.51
N ILE A 274 13.03 14.99 -33.95
CA ILE A 274 11.69 14.37 -33.99
C ILE A 274 11.24 14.20 -35.43
N LEU A 275 11.36 15.22 -36.28
CA LEU A 275 10.96 15.17 -37.69
C LEU A 275 11.77 14.13 -38.48
N PHE A 276 13.09 14.09 -38.27
CA PHE A 276 13.97 13.11 -38.91
C PHE A 276 13.58 11.67 -38.52
N LEU A 277 13.48 11.39 -37.21
CA LEU A 277 13.12 10.06 -36.71
C LEU A 277 11.69 9.68 -37.14
N SER A 278 10.77 10.62 -37.15
CA SER A 278 9.39 10.40 -37.60
C SER A 278 9.34 10.02 -39.07
N SER A 279 10.12 10.71 -39.91
CA SER A 279 10.24 10.41 -41.35
C SER A 279 10.85 9.03 -41.58
N LEU A 280 11.87 8.66 -40.80
CA LEU A 280 12.50 7.34 -40.87
C LEU A 280 11.54 6.23 -40.44
N ILE A 281 10.81 6.41 -39.32
CA ILE A 281 9.81 5.45 -38.84
C ILE A 281 8.69 5.29 -39.86
N LEU A 282 8.14 6.38 -40.40
CA LEU A 282 7.12 6.34 -41.44
C LEU A 282 7.63 5.65 -42.71
N GLY A 283 8.87 5.92 -43.13
CA GLY A 283 9.50 5.29 -44.28
C GLY A 283 9.61 3.77 -44.12
N VAL A 284 10.16 3.30 -42.99
CA VAL A 284 10.27 1.86 -42.71
C VAL A 284 8.89 1.22 -42.59
N TYR A 285 7.93 1.91 -41.97
CA TYR A 285 6.55 1.42 -41.87
C TYR A 285 5.90 1.30 -43.26
N ALA A 286 6.05 2.28 -44.15
CA ALA A 286 5.55 2.21 -45.52
C ALA A 286 6.22 1.08 -46.33
N LEU A 287 7.54 0.91 -46.21
CA LEU A 287 8.28 -0.19 -46.84
C LEU A 287 7.77 -1.56 -46.38
N SER A 288 7.33 -1.69 -45.13
CA SER A 288 6.72 -2.94 -44.64
C SER A 288 5.45 -3.31 -45.40
N PHE A 289 4.60 -2.34 -45.77
CA PHE A 289 3.41 -2.59 -46.57
C PHE A 289 3.76 -2.98 -48.01
N VAL A 290 4.77 -2.34 -48.60
CA VAL A 290 5.27 -2.69 -49.93
C VAL A 290 5.82 -4.12 -49.95
N TYR A 291 6.58 -4.49 -48.93
CA TYR A 291 7.10 -5.85 -48.77
C TYR A 291 5.95 -6.86 -48.68
N VAL A 292 4.96 -6.64 -47.82
CA VAL A 292 3.84 -7.58 -47.66
C VAL A 292 2.98 -7.66 -48.92
N PHE A 293 2.79 -6.55 -49.64
CA PHE A 293 2.07 -6.53 -50.91
C PHE A 293 2.71 -7.46 -51.96
N SER A 294 4.04 -7.62 -51.91
CA SER A 294 4.76 -8.53 -52.83
C SER A 294 4.41 -10.03 -52.63
N PHE A 295 3.80 -10.41 -51.50
CA PHE A 295 3.34 -11.76 -51.21
C PHE A 295 1.87 -12.02 -51.59
N GLY A 296 1.19 -11.01 -52.15
CA GLY A 296 -0.18 -11.13 -52.68
C GLY A 296 -1.27 -10.51 -51.79
N MET A 297 -2.47 -10.38 -52.37
CA MET A 297 -3.59 -9.62 -51.78
C MET A 297 -4.11 -10.20 -50.46
N THR A 298 -4.06 -11.51 -50.27
CA THR A 298 -4.51 -12.19 -49.04
C THR A 298 -3.59 -11.87 -47.85
N ALA A 299 -2.27 -11.94 -48.04
CA ALA A 299 -1.28 -11.55 -47.03
C ALA A 299 -1.40 -10.06 -46.69
N PHE A 300 -1.63 -9.22 -47.69
CA PHE A 300 -1.85 -7.78 -47.53
C PHE A 300 -3.09 -7.46 -46.68
N LEU A 301 -4.24 -8.08 -46.96
CA LEU A 301 -5.46 -7.88 -46.18
C LEU A 301 -5.31 -8.35 -44.73
N PHE A 302 -4.66 -9.50 -44.52
CA PHE A 302 -4.37 -10.00 -43.18
C PHE A 302 -3.47 -9.03 -42.40
N TYR A 303 -2.41 -8.53 -43.03
CA TYR A 303 -1.50 -7.56 -42.44
C TYR A 303 -2.18 -6.24 -42.07
N ILE A 304 -3.11 -5.75 -42.90
CA ILE A 304 -3.93 -4.58 -42.57
C ILE A 304 -4.76 -4.85 -41.32
N LEU A 305 -5.49 -5.97 -41.26
CA LEU A 305 -6.34 -6.32 -40.11
C LEU A 305 -5.51 -6.45 -38.82
N ALA A 306 -4.36 -7.11 -38.89
CA ALA A 306 -3.44 -7.24 -37.76
C ALA A 306 -2.91 -5.86 -37.30
N ASN A 307 -2.52 -4.98 -38.22
CA ASN A 307 -2.09 -3.62 -37.89
C ASN A 307 -3.21 -2.81 -37.25
N VAL A 308 -4.45 -2.87 -37.76
CA VAL A 308 -5.60 -2.19 -37.15
C VAL A 308 -5.83 -2.69 -35.72
N LEU A 309 -5.76 -4.00 -35.49
CA LEU A 309 -5.92 -4.59 -34.17
C LEU A 309 -4.79 -4.15 -33.21
N VAL A 310 -3.53 -4.21 -33.65
CA VAL A 310 -2.37 -3.81 -32.84
C VAL A 310 -2.41 -2.32 -32.54
N ILE A 311 -2.74 -1.45 -33.51
CA ILE A 311 -2.90 -0.01 -33.30
C ILE A 311 -4.04 0.25 -32.31
N TYR A 312 -5.17 -0.46 -32.42
CA TYR A 312 -6.26 -0.35 -31.46
C TYR A 312 -5.83 -0.77 -30.05
N LEU A 313 -5.15 -1.90 -29.91
CA LEU A 313 -4.62 -2.39 -28.63
C LEU A 313 -3.56 -1.45 -28.06
N ALA A 314 -2.68 -0.91 -28.90
CA ALA A 314 -1.67 0.07 -28.52
C ALA A 314 -2.35 1.35 -28.03
N ARG A 315 -3.31 1.89 -28.77
CA ARG A 315 -4.08 3.07 -28.35
C ARG A 315 -4.83 2.83 -27.04
N ARG A 316 -5.42 1.66 -26.84
CA ARG A 316 -6.16 1.30 -25.61
C ARG A 316 -5.22 1.13 -24.42
N ASN A 317 -4.14 0.37 -24.59
CA ASN A 317 -3.23 0.02 -23.49
C ASN A 317 -2.23 1.13 -23.17
N PHE A 318 -1.93 2.02 -24.12
CA PHE A 318 -0.95 3.10 -23.99
C PHE A 318 -1.56 4.50 -24.01
N ARG A 319 -2.90 4.60 -23.88
CA ARG A 319 -3.66 5.87 -23.84
C ARG A 319 -3.04 6.90 -22.91
N TYR A 320 -2.47 6.44 -21.79
CA TYR A 320 -1.85 7.28 -20.78
C TYR A 320 -0.52 7.89 -21.22
N TYR A 321 0.36 7.16 -21.92
CA TYR A 321 1.60 7.76 -22.41
C TYR A 321 1.34 8.86 -23.43
N PHE A 322 0.20 8.78 -24.10
CA PHE A 322 -0.24 9.74 -25.07
C PHE A 322 -0.90 10.99 -24.47
N SER A 323 -1.09 11.05 -23.15
CA SER A 323 -1.57 12.26 -22.46
C SER A 323 -0.46 13.25 -22.11
N SER A 324 0.82 12.88 -22.25
CA SER A 324 1.95 13.80 -22.06
C SER A 324 2.27 14.66 -23.29
N PHE A 325 1.60 14.40 -24.41
CA PHE A 325 1.74 15.17 -25.65
C PHE A 325 0.71 16.30 -25.69
N ASP A 326 1.15 17.54 -25.93
CA ASP A 326 0.23 18.66 -26.14
C ASP A 326 -0.31 18.63 -27.58
N PHE A 327 -1.62 18.41 -27.73
CA PHE A 327 -2.28 18.38 -29.03
C PHE A 327 -2.24 19.73 -29.77
N LYS A 328 -1.93 20.83 -29.07
CA LYS A 328 -1.77 22.15 -29.68
C LYS A 328 -0.38 22.33 -30.32
N ASN A 329 0.60 21.53 -29.91
CA ASN A 329 1.94 21.55 -30.48
C ASN A 329 2.05 20.54 -31.64
N LYS A 330 2.39 21.04 -32.83
CA LYS A 330 2.55 20.19 -34.05
C LYS A 330 3.68 19.17 -33.88
N THR A 331 4.77 19.55 -33.20
CA THR A 331 5.91 18.67 -32.97
C THR A 331 5.54 17.49 -32.06
N ASP A 332 4.77 17.75 -31.02
CA ASP A 332 4.24 16.71 -30.11
C ASP A 332 3.25 15.79 -30.83
N LEU A 333 2.38 16.35 -31.69
CA LEU A 333 1.45 15.55 -32.48
C LEU A 333 2.20 14.56 -33.40
N ILE A 334 3.26 15.03 -34.07
CA ILE A 334 4.11 14.20 -34.92
C ILE A 334 4.85 13.15 -34.06
N GLY A 335 5.44 13.55 -32.94
CA GLY A 335 6.10 12.65 -32.00
C GLY A 335 5.16 11.56 -31.48
N LYS A 336 3.90 11.88 -31.22
CA LYS A 336 2.86 10.94 -30.79
C LYS A 336 2.51 9.92 -31.86
N VAL A 337 2.34 10.35 -33.11
CA VAL A 337 2.10 9.44 -34.24
C VAL A 337 3.29 8.49 -34.43
N SER A 338 4.50 9.03 -34.40
CA SER A 338 5.74 8.25 -34.55
C SER A 338 5.97 7.27 -33.41
N ALA A 339 5.72 7.68 -32.16
CA ALA A 339 5.77 6.80 -31.00
C ALA A 339 4.74 5.66 -31.14
N THR A 340 3.52 5.97 -31.59
CA THR A 340 2.47 4.96 -31.82
C THR A 340 2.89 3.95 -32.90
N LEU A 341 3.43 4.42 -34.01
CA LEU A 341 3.91 3.56 -35.10
C LEU A 341 5.09 2.70 -34.65
N LEU A 342 6.08 3.28 -33.97
CA LEU A 342 7.23 2.53 -33.48
C LEU A 342 6.83 1.49 -32.42
N ILE A 343 5.90 1.82 -31.52
CA ILE A 343 5.34 0.84 -30.58
C ILE A 343 4.61 -0.28 -31.35
N THR A 344 3.82 0.06 -32.36
CA THR A 344 3.12 -0.91 -33.21
C THR A 344 4.12 -1.82 -33.94
N MET A 345 5.24 -1.28 -34.41
CA MET A 345 6.31 -2.08 -35.03
C MET A 345 7.01 -2.94 -33.98
N VAL A 346 7.50 -2.40 -32.87
CA VAL A 346 8.28 -3.18 -31.90
C VAL A 346 7.45 -4.23 -31.15
N VAL A 347 6.20 -3.90 -30.80
CA VAL A 347 5.29 -4.78 -30.05
C VAL A 347 4.45 -5.65 -30.98
N GLY A 348 4.05 -5.13 -32.14
CA GLY A 348 3.20 -5.83 -33.11
C GLY A 348 3.96 -6.72 -34.10
N TRP A 349 5.19 -6.36 -34.49
CA TRP A 349 5.97 -7.14 -35.47
C TRP A 349 6.23 -8.59 -35.06
N PRO A 350 6.55 -8.94 -33.79
CA PRO A 350 6.66 -10.34 -33.38
C PRO A 350 5.35 -11.12 -33.54
N LEU A 351 4.21 -10.45 -33.31
CA LEU A 351 2.87 -11.02 -33.42
C LEU A 351 2.48 -11.22 -34.89
N ILE A 352 2.82 -10.25 -35.74
CA ILE A 352 2.61 -10.30 -37.18
C ILE A 352 3.54 -11.33 -37.84
N LEU A 353 4.80 -11.45 -37.39
CA LEU A 353 5.73 -12.49 -37.86
C LEU A 353 5.25 -13.89 -37.47
N LEU A 354 4.82 -14.11 -36.22
CA LEU A 354 4.32 -15.41 -35.77
C LEU A 354 3.08 -15.86 -36.53
N VAL A 355 2.11 -14.96 -36.75
CA VAL A 355 0.90 -15.30 -37.49
C VAL A 355 1.13 -15.33 -39.00
N GLY A 356 2.00 -14.47 -39.52
CA GLY A 356 2.39 -14.43 -40.93
C GLY A 356 3.19 -15.65 -41.37
N TRP A 357 4.18 -16.08 -40.58
CA TRP A 357 4.88 -17.35 -40.82
C TRP A 357 3.98 -18.57 -40.61
N GLY A 358 3.09 -18.53 -39.62
CA GLY A 358 2.09 -19.59 -39.43
C GLY A 358 1.16 -19.74 -40.63
N SER A 359 0.71 -18.63 -41.23
CA SER A 359 -0.19 -18.64 -42.38
C SER A 359 0.51 -18.98 -43.70
N LEU A 360 1.74 -18.52 -43.94
CA LEU A 360 2.56 -18.94 -45.08
C LEU A 360 2.86 -20.46 -45.03
N TYR A 361 3.21 -20.98 -43.85
CA TYR A 361 3.47 -22.41 -43.68
C TYR A 361 2.20 -23.25 -43.85
N ILE A 362 1.05 -22.79 -43.34
CA ILE A 362 -0.25 -23.45 -43.57
C ILE A 362 -0.58 -23.47 -45.06
N TYR A 363 -0.36 -22.37 -45.78
CA TYR A 363 -0.61 -22.27 -47.22
C TYR A 363 0.32 -23.18 -48.04
N GLU A 364 1.62 -23.23 -47.72
CA GLU A 364 2.57 -24.18 -48.33
C GLU A 364 2.25 -25.64 -47.99
N SER A 365 1.79 -25.91 -46.76
CA SER A 365 1.42 -27.27 -46.34
C SER A 365 0.15 -27.76 -47.04
N LEU A 366 -0.85 -26.89 -47.21
CA LEU A 366 -2.10 -27.19 -47.92
C LEU A 366 -1.87 -27.34 -49.43
N SER A 367 -1.03 -26.52 -50.04
CA SER A 367 -0.68 -26.65 -51.46
C SER A 367 0.16 -27.91 -51.75
N ALA A 368 0.90 -28.41 -50.75
CA ALA A 368 1.66 -29.66 -50.80
C ALA A 368 0.90 -30.90 -50.27
N GLY A 369 -0.37 -30.77 -49.88
CA GLY A 369 -1.20 -31.88 -49.37
C GLY A 369 -0.76 -32.45 -48.01
N LYS A 370 0.03 -31.71 -47.22
CA LYS A 370 0.51 -32.11 -45.89
C LYS A 370 -0.22 -31.31 -44.81
N PHE A 371 -0.81 -32.00 -43.82
CA PHE A 371 -1.44 -31.33 -42.67
C PHE A 371 -0.35 -30.74 -41.74
N PRO A 372 -0.41 -29.46 -41.33
CA PRO A 372 0.69 -28.80 -40.60
C PRO A 372 0.63 -29.08 -39.09
N THR A 373 0.83 -30.34 -38.70
CA THR A 373 0.79 -30.77 -37.30
C THR A 373 1.95 -30.23 -36.45
N HIS A 374 3.06 -29.85 -37.08
CA HIS A 374 4.31 -29.47 -36.39
C HIS A 374 4.32 -28.04 -35.81
N ILE A 375 3.38 -27.15 -36.20
CA ILE A 375 3.29 -25.76 -35.71
C ILE A 375 2.02 -25.54 -34.89
N ILE A 376 0.90 -26.18 -35.26
CA ILE A 376 -0.35 -26.08 -34.49
C ILE A 376 -0.15 -26.63 -33.08
N LEU A 377 0.63 -27.71 -32.91
CA LEU A 377 0.89 -28.30 -31.61
C LEU A 377 1.77 -27.39 -30.72
N PRO A 378 2.93 -26.86 -31.16
CA PRO A 378 3.70 -25.92 -30.35
C PRO A 378 3.01 -24.57 -30.11
N ALA A 379 2.25 -24.05 -31.08
CA ALA A 379 1.49 -22.81 -30.91
C ALA A 379 0.32 -22.99 -29.93
N ALA A 380 -0.38 -24.14 -29.97
CA ALA A 380 -1.38 -24.50 -28.98
C ALA A 380 -0.77 -24.79 -27.60
N ILE A 381 0.42 -25.38 -27.52
CA ILE A 381 1.17 -25.60 -26.28
C ILE A 381 1.68 -24.27 -25.70
N LEU A 382 2.16 -23.34 -26.53
CA LEU A 382 2.59 -22.00 -26.11
C LEU A 382 1.41 -21.13 -25.68
N ALA A 383 0.30 -21.14 -26.43
CA ALA A 383 -0.94 -20.47 -26.06
C ALA A 383 -1.54 -21.08 -24.78
N GLY A 384 -1.50 -22.40 -24.63
CA GLY A 384 -1.86 -23.12 -23.42
C GLY A 384 -0.99 -22.74 -22.24
N LYS A 385 0.35 -22.73 -22.40
CA LYS A 385 1.25 -22.24 -21.35
C LYS A 385 0.98 -20.78 -20.99
N PHE A 386 0.77 -19.88 -21.96
CA PHE A 386 0.52 -18.46 -21.68
C PHE A 386 -0.83 -18.19 -21.00
N LEU A 387 -1.86 -19.00 -21.31
CA LEU A 387 -3.20 -18.87 -20.72
C LEU A 387 -3.32 -19.58 -19.36
N PHE A 388 -2.60 -20.69 -19.15
CA PHE A 388 -2.70 -21.51 -17.94
C PHE A 388 -1.58 -21.28 -16.89
N ASN A 389 -0.47 -20.59 -17.20
CA ASN A 389 0.53 -20.20 -16.17
C ASN A 389 0.11 -18.99 -15.32
N LYS A 390 -1.17 -18.62 -15.30
CA LYS A 390 -1.69 -17.51 -14.48
C LYS A 390 -2.14 -17.92 -13.07
N LYS A 391 -1.76 -19.10 -12.61
CA LYS A 391 -1.85 -19.52 -11.22
C LYS A 391 -0.57 -20.28 -10.83
N ASN A 392 0.36 -19.53 -10.25
CA ASN A 392 1.10 -19.89 -9.04
C ASN A 392 1.65 -18.59 -8.43
#